data_AF-A0A261RP76-F1
#
_entry.id   AF-A0A261RP76-F1
#
_cell.length_a   1.000
_cell.length_b   1.000
_cell.length_c   1.000
_cell.angle_alpha   90.00
_cell.angle_beta   90.00
_cell.angle_gamma   90.00
#
_symmetry.space_group_name_H-M   'P 1'
#
loop_
_entity.id
_entity.type
_entity.pdbx_description
1 polymer ?
#
loop_
_entity_poly.entity_id
_entity_poly.type
_entity_poly.pdbx_seq_one_letter_code
_entity_poly.pdbx_strand_id
1 'polypeptide(L)'
;MAGRILTAETRKVTRFHELEEGFAIETVADVEPELEFAKALHNEGFHRTASGDRHVASIPAVVLNAWAIKRGVTFDAVMQDNRILKEFLNDPDHSHFRVDKGQV
;
A
#
# COMPACT_ATOMS: atom_id res chain seq x y z
N MET A 1 -22.83 5.70 15.99
CA MET A 1 -22.24 4.34 16.07
C MET A 1 -20.80 4.46 16.56
N ALA A 2 -20.46 3.81 17.66
CA ALA A 2 -19.13 3.89 18.25
C ALA A 2 -18.32 2.65 17.82
N GLY A 3 -17.34 2.83 16.94
CA GLY A 3 -16.45 1.74 16.52
C GLY A 3 -15.58 1.24 17.67
N ARG A 4 -15.42 -0.08 17.79
CA ARG A 4 -14.56 -0.71 18.80
C ARG A 4 -13.15 -0.88 18.24
N ILE A 5 -12.12 -0.49 18.99
CA ILE A 5 -10.72 -0.74 18.61
C ILE A 5 -10.44 -2.24 18.78
N LEU A 6 -10.02 -2.89 17.70
CA LEU A 6 -9.55 -4.28 17.70
C LEU A 6 -8.04 -4.36 17.95
N THR A 7 -7.28 -3.41 17.40
CA THR A 7 -5.82 -3.36 17.55
C THR A 7 -5.35 -1.92 17.45
N ALA A 8 -4.40 -1.54 18.30
CA ALA A 8 -3.75 -0.23 18.27
C ALA A 8 -2.24 -0.40 18.41
N GLU A 9 -1.54 -0.19 17.30
CA GLU A 9 -0.09 -0.07 17.22
C GLU A 9 0.26 1.41 17.05
N THR A 10 1.53 1.78 17.27
CA THR A 10 2.01 3.18 17.24
C THR A 10 1.56 3.97 16.01
N ARG A 11 1.45 3.32 14.84
CA ARG A 11 1.08 3.95 13.56
C ARG A 11 -0.10 3.30 12.85
N LYS A 12 -0.78 2.35 13.48
CA LYS A 12 -1.85 1.57 12.84
C LYS A 12 -2.95 1.25 13.83
N VAL A 13 -4.18 1.56 13.47
CA VAL A 13 -5.37 1.24 14.27
C VAL A 13 -6.34 0.46 13.40
N THR A 14 -6.83 -0.66 13.91
CA THR A 14 -7.92 -1.42 13.30
C THR A 14 -9.17 -1.27 14.16
N ARG A 15 -10.27 -0.84 13.54
CA ARG A 15 -11.56 -0.60 14.17
C ARG A 15 -12.60 -1.55 13.59
N PHE A 16 -13.47 -2.03 14.46
CA PHE A 16 -14.68 -2.74 14.12
C PHE A 16 -15.86 -1.78 14.20
N HIS A 17 -16.66 -1.74 13.16
CA HIS A 17 -17.89 -0.98 13.08
C HIS A 17 -19.06 -1.96 12.98
N GLU A 18 -19.95 -1.93 13.96
CA GLU A 18 -21.23 -2.61 13.88
C GLU A 18 -22.18 -1.74 13.04
N LEU A 19 -22.87 -2.35 12.07
CA LEU A 19 -23.83 -1.68 11.20
C LEU A 19 -25.24 -2.24 11.44
N GLU A 20 -26.28 -1.53 10.98
CA GLU A 20 -27.66 -2.05 11.07
C GLU A 20 -27.80 -3.42 10.37
N GLU A 21 -27.10 -3.60 9.25
CA GLU A 21 -26.91 -4.89 8.58
C GLU A 21 -25.42 -5.18 8.41
N GLY A 22 -24.93 -6.15 9.18
CA GLY A 22 -23.55 -6.64 9.10
C GLY A 22 -22.53 -5.82 9.88
N PHE A 23 -21.28 -5.87 9.43
CA PHE A 23 -20.17 -5.20 10.10
C PHE A 23 -19.14 -4.71 9.07
N ALA A 24 -18.33 -3.73 9.47
CA ALA A 24 -17.18 -3.28 8.71
C ALA A 24 -15.91 -3.30 9.57
N ILE A 25 -14.79 -3.63 8.94
CA ILE A 25 -13.46 -3.51 9.53
C ILE A 25 -12.73 -2.37 8.82
N GLU A 26 -12.33 -1.37 9.59
CA GLU A 26 -11.56 -0.23 9.10
C GLU A 26 -10.13 -0.32 9.63
N THR A 27 -9.14 -0.22 8.74
CA THR A 27 -7.74 -0.07 9.14
C THR A 27 -7.25 1.31 8.72
N VAL A 28 -6.76 2.08 9.69
CA VAL A 28 -6.13 3.38 9.48
C VAL A 28 -4.66 3.26 9.84
N ALA A 29 -3.77 3.68 8.94
CA ALA A 29 -2.34 3.68 9.19
C ALA A 29 -1.71 5.01 8.74
N ASP A 30 -0.72 5.46 9.50
CA ASP A 30 0.22 6.50 9.06
C ASP A 30 1.23 5.86 8.11
N VAL A 31 1.32 6.41 6.90
CA VAL A 31 2.16 5.91 5.79
C VAL A 31 3.26 6.89 5.38
N GLU A 32 3.37 8.03 6.06
CA GLU A 32 4.44 9.02 5.83
C GLU A 32 5.85 8.41 5.95
N PRO A 33 6.15 7.54 6.93
CA PRO A 33 7.47 6.92 7.04
C PRO A 33 7.88 6.10 5.81
N GLU A 34 6.95 5.37 5.21
CA GLU A 34 7.19 4.55 4.03
C GLU A 34 7.39 5.41 2.77
N LEU A 35 6.71 6.56 2.69
CA LEU A 35 6.92 7.54 1.64
C LEU A 35 8.33 8.14 1.70
N GLU A 36 8.76 8.58 2.88
CA GLU A 36 10.11 9.13 3.06
C GLU A 36 11.19 8.07 2.87
N PHE A 37 10.93 6.81 3.25
CA PHE A 37 11.82 5.69 2.96
C PHE A 37 11.98 5.44 1.45
N ALA A 38 10.87 5.39 0.71
CA ALA A 38 10.91 5.16 -0.73
C ALA A 38 11.67 6.28 -1.47
N LYS A 39 11.47 7.52 -1.02
CA LYS A 39 12.18 8.71 -1.52
C LYS A 39 13.66 8.69 -1.18
N ALA A 40 14.05 8.30 0.04
CA ALA A 40 15.45 8.17 0.44
C ALA A 40 16.18 7.14 -0.43
N LEU A 41 15.60 5.95 -0.62
CA LEU A 41 16.17 4.91 -1.48
C LEU A 41 16.35 5.38 -2.93
N HIS A 42 15.38 6.15 -3.45
CA HIS A 42 15.49 6.73 -4.78
C HIS A 42 16.66 7.71 -4.88
N ASN A 43 16.74 8.66 -3.94
CA ASN A 43 17.76 9.71 -3.92
C ASN A 43 19.17 9.15 -3.73
N GLU A 44 19.30 8.07 -2.96
CA GLU A 44 20.57 7.40 -2.69
C GLU A 44 20.98 6.43 -3.81
N GLY A 45 20.14 6.23 -4.83
CA GLY A 45 20.41 5.33 -5.95
C GLY A 45 20.29 3.84 -5.60
N PHE A 46 19.77 3.49 -4.42
CA PHE A 46 19.55 2.12 -3.95
C PHE A 46 18.30 1.46 -4.58
N HIS A 47 18.06 1.75 -5.85
CA HIS A 47 16.95 1.17 -6.62
C HIS A 47 17.40 0.02 -7.52
N ARG A 48 18.71 -0.25 -7.64
CA ARG A 48 19.28 -1.33 -8.46
C ARG A 48 20.41 -2.08 -7.76
N THR A 49 20.42 -3.40 -7.90
CA THR A 49 21.57 -4.23 -7.49
C THR A 49 22.62 -4.29 -8.60
N ALA A 50 23.85 -4.68 -8.26
CA ALA A 50 24.92 -4.92 -9.25
C ALA A 50 24.54 -5.99 -10.30
N SER A 51 23.64 -6.91 -9.93
CA SER A 51 23.11 -7.97 -10.79
C SER A 51 21.95 -7.52 -11.69
N GLY A 52 21.45 -6.29 -11.54
CA GLY A 52 20.39 -5.72 -12.38
C GLY A 52 18.98 -5.81 -11.81
N ASP A 53 18.78 -6.38 -10.62
CA ASP A 53 17.47 -6.41 -9.96
C ASP A 53 17.04 -5.01 -9.56
N ARG A 54 15.75 -4.70 -9.71
CA ARG A 54 15.17 -3.38 -9.41
C ARG A 54 14.35 -3.45 -8.12
N HIS A 55 14.66 -2.56 -7.17
CA HIS A 55 13.73 -2.27 -6.08
C HIS A 55 12.71 -1.26 -6.60
N VAL A 56 11.55 -1.77 -7.05
CA VAL A 56 10.57 -0.97 -7.78
C VAL A 56 9.78 -0.05 -6.85
N ALA A 57 9.28 -0.57 -5.72
CA ALA A 57 8.44 0.17 -4.80
C ALA A 57 8.47 -0.44 -3.39
N SER A 58 8.18 0.40 -2.39
CA SER A 58 7.91 0.00 -1.02
C SER A 58 6.46 0.40 -0.69
N ILE A 59 5.55 -0.58 -0.66
CA ILE A 59 4.10 -0.33 -0.64
C ILE A 59 3.52 -0.80 0.70
N PRO A 60 2.92 0.09 1.50
CA PRO A 60 2.16 -0.33 2.68
C PRO A 60 0.94 -1.18 2.29
N ALA A 61 0.73 -2.31 2.97
CA ALA A 61 -0.38 -3.22 2.67
C ALA A 61 -1.75 -2.53 2.75
N VAL A 62 -1.92 -1.57 3.66
CA VAL A 62 -3.15 -0.77 3.81
C VAL A 62 -3.47 0.07 2.58
N VAL A 63 -2.45 0.58 1.89
CA VAL A 63 -2.60 1.39 0.66
C VAL A 63 -3.01 0.50 -0.49
N LEU A 64 -2.31 -0.63 -0.68
CA LEU A 64 -2.63 -1.57 -1.74
C LEU A 64 -4.03 -2.17 -1.57
N ASN A 65 -4.41 -2.50 -0.33
CA ASN A 65 -5.75 -2.99 -0.01
C ASN A 65 -6.83 -1.92 -0.27
N ALA A 66 -6.60 -0.67 0.14
CA ALA A 66 -7.55 0.42 -0.12
C ALA A 66 -7.73 0.67 -1.63
N TRP A 67 -6.64 0.59 -2.40
CA TRP A 67 -6.70 0.68 -3.86
C TRP A 67 -7.43 -0.49 -4.50
N ALA A 68 -7.18 -1.72 -4.03
CA ALA A 68 -7.84 -2.94 -4.50
C ALA A 68 -9.36 -2.86 -4.27
N ILE A 69 -9.78 -2.47 -3.06
CA ILE A 69 -11.20 -2.31 -2.68
C ILE A 69 -11.90 -1.31 -3.60
N LYS A 70 -11.27 -0.15 -3.89
CA LYS A 70 -11.85 0.86 -4.80
C LYS A 70 -12.08 0.34 -6.23
N ARG A 71 -11.35 -0.70 -6.64
CA ARG A 71 -11.43 -1.34 -7.97
C ARG A 71 -12.25 -2.63 -7.97
N GLY A 72 -12.82 -3.03 -6.83
CA GLY A 72 -13.60 -4.25 -6.71
C GLY A 72 -12.77 -5.53 -6.82
N VAL A 73 -11.46 -5.47 -6.54
CA VAL A 73 -10.56 -6.63 -6.52
C VAL A 73 -10.06 -6.91 -5.11
N THR A 74 -9.65 -8.15 -4.84
CA THR A 74 -9.07 -8.53 -3.55
C THR A 74 -7.57 -8.25 -3.50
N PHE A 75 -7.03 -8.02 -2.31
CA PHE A 75 -5.57 -7.91 -2.12
C PHE A 75 -4.83 -9.12 -2.71
N ASP A 76 -5.35 -10.32 -2.49
CA ASP A 76 -4.77 -11.56 -3.02
C ASP A 76 -4.74 -11.58 -4.57
N ALA A 77 -5.80 -11.11 -5.22
CA ALA A 77 -5.83 -10.99 -6.69
C ALA A 77 -4.75 -10.02 -7.21
N VAL A 78 -4.51 -8.91 -6.51
CA VAL A 78 -3.43 -7.97 -6.86
C VAL A 78 -2.05 -8.63 -6.74
N MET A 79 -1.84 -9.45 -5.71
CA MET A 79 -0.57 -10.14 -5.47
C MET A 79 -0.30 -11.29 -6.45
N GLN A 80 -1.35 -11.91 -7.01
CA GLN A 80 -1.23 -13.03 -7.94
C GLN A 80 -1.23 -12.61 -9.43
N ASP A 81 -1.86 -11.48 -9.77
CA ASP A 81 -1.87 -10.95 -11.13
C ASP A 81 -0.93 -9.74 -11.29
N ASN A 82 0.23 -9.99 -11.89
CA ASN A 82 1.21 -8.95 -12.22
C ASN A 82 0.65 -7.79 -13.05
N ARG A 83 -0.41 -8.01 -13.83
CA ARG A 83 -1.03 -6.92 -14.62
C ARG A 83 -1.72 -5.92 -13.70
N ILE A 84 -2.45 -6.41 -12.70
CA ILE A 84 -3.14 -5.57 -11.72
C ILE A 84 -2.11 -4.82 -10.86
N LEU A 85 -1.06 -5.50 -10.42
CA LEU A 85 0.03 -4.84 -9.69
C LEU A 85 0.72 -3.76 -10.52
N LYS A 86 0.94 -3.98 -11.82
CA LYS A 86 1.49 -2.96 -12.73
C LYS A 86 0.56 -1.75 -12.88
N GLU A 87 -0.75 -1.95 -12.88
CA GLU A 87 -1.69 -0.83 -12.90
C GLU A 87 -1.55 0.04 -11.65
N PHE A 88 -1.39 -0.56 -10.47
CA PHE A 88 -1.09 0.18 -9.24
C PHE A 88 0.24 0.95 -9.35
N LEU A 89 1.29 0.29 -9.84
CA LEU A 89 2.63 0.88 -9.97
C LEU A 89 2.70 2.00 -11.01
N ASN A 90 1.82 2.02 -12.02
CA ASN A 90 1.79 3.06 -13.04
C ASN A 90 0.74 4.16 -12.73
N ASP A 91 0.04 4.06 -11.62
CA ASP A 91 -0.90 5.07 -11.14
C ASP A 91 -0.15 6.30 -10.60
N PRO A 92 -0.36 7.52 -11.15
CA PRO A 92 0.34 8.72 -10.71
C PRO A 92 0.06 9.07 -9.25
N ASP A 93 -1.12 8.73 -8.72
CA ASP A 93 -1.51 9.01 -7.33
C ASP A 93 -0.69 8.18 -6.34
N HIS A 94 -0.16 7.03 -6.77
CA HIS A 94 0.66 6.13 -5.96
C HIS A 94 2.16 6.22 -6.30
N SER A 95 2.54 7.18 -7.14
CA SER A 95 3.92 7.35 -7.61
C SER A 95 4.93 7.60 -6.49
N HIS A 96 4.50 8.14 -5.35
CA HIS A 96 5.36 8.41 -4.19
C HIS A 96 5.87 7.14 -3.50
N PHE A 97 5.16 6.01 -3.59
CA PHE A 97 5.60 4.72 -3.04
C PHE A 97 6.69 4.03 -3.91
N ARG A 98 6.94 4.57 -5.11
CA ARG A 98 7.93 4.01 -6.04
C ARG A 98 9.33 4.49 -5.74
N VAL A 99 10.24 3.53 -5.67
CA VAL A 99 11.68 3.71 -5.51
C VAL A 99 12.35 3.84 -6.88
N ASP A 100 11.95 3.03 -7.87
CA ASP A 100 12.39 3.16 -9.26
C ASP A 100 11.28 3.82 -10.10
N LYS A 101 11.58 5.00 -10.66
CA LYS A 101 10.65 5.80 -11.48
C LYS A 101 10.61 5.38 -12.96
N GLY A 102 11.44 4.42 -13.39
CA GLY A 102 11.38 3.86 -14.74
C GLY A 102 10.12 3.03 -14.96
N GLN A 103 9.60 3.00 -16.18
CA GLN A 103 8.39 2.24 -16.54
C GLN A 103 8.48 0.76 -16.09
N VAL A 104 7.32 0.18 -15.74
CA VAL A 104 7.16 -1.18 -15.19
C VAL A 104 6.10 -1.95 -15.97
#